data_AF-A0A956ZD70-F1
#
_entry.id   AF-A0A956ZD70-F1
#
_cell.length_a   1.000
_cell.length_b   1.000
_cell.length_c   1.000
_cell.angle_alpha   90.00
_cell.angle_beta   90.00
_cell.angle_gamma   90.00
#
_symmetry.space_group_name_H-M   'P 1'
#
loop_
_entity.id
_entity.type
_entity.pdbx_description
1 polymer ?
#
loop_
_entity_poly.entity_id
_entity_poly.type
_entity_poly.pdbx_seq_one_letter_code
_entity_poly.pdbx_strand_id
1 'polypeptide(L)'
;MSEYLINDQEPEGLSISFLDNSKCLPDTTDKYIRCKDCDASFLFSKEEQNFFCDKKLEYTPSRCHNCRVLRRASSRFSKRSSVSAVVCISCKSLTYVPFKPKGHSPVYCRYCMHKKRA
;
A
#
# COMPACT_ATOMS: atom_id res chain seq x y z
N MET A 1 -51.42 13.69 48.91
CA MET A 1 -51.38 14.54 47.71
C MET A 1 -50.21 15.48 47.92
N SER A 2 -49.03 15.36 47.34
CA SER A 2 -48.48 14.68 46.15
C SER A 2 -46.95 14.68 46.38
N GLU A 3 -46.22 13.56 46.28
CA GLU A 3 -45.43 13.14 45.09
C GLU A 3 -44.80 14.34 44.33
N TYR A 4 -43.48 14.45 44.11
CA TYR A 4 -42.57 13.46 43.52
C TYR A 4 -41.09 13.71 43.88
N LEU A 5 -40.35 12.61 44.03
CA LEU A 5 -38.88 12.47 43.96
C LEU A 5 -38.38 12.53 42.50
N ILE A 6 -37.04 12.50 42.33
CA ILE A 6 -36.21 12.29 41.11
C ILE A 6 -35.65 13.61 40.56
N ASN A 7 -34.37 13.77 40.24
CA ASN A 7 -33.06 13.23 40.61
C ASN A 7 -32.08 14.09 39.78
N ASP A 8 -30.87 14.29 40.28
CA ASP A 8 -29.77 14.96 39.59
C ASP A 8 -29.53 14.38 38.20
N GLN A 9 -29.47 15.23 37.16
CA GLN A 9 -28.66 15.00 35.97
C GLN A 9 -28.52 16.28 35.14
N GLU A 10 -27.42 16.98 35.35
CA GLU A 10 -26.85 17.95 34.40
C GLU A 10 -26.30 17.16 33.19
N PRO A 11 -26.67 17.47 31.94
CA PRO A 11 -25.90 17.04 30.78
C PRO A 11 -24.87 18.12 30.42
N GLU A 12 -23.71 18.05 31.06
CA GLU A 12 -22.49 18.74 30.62
C GLU A 12 -22.05 18.21 29.24
N GLY A 13 -22.10 19.10 28.25
CA GLY A 13 -21.18 19.22 27.12
C GLY A 13 -20.64 17.97 26.43
N LEU A 14 -21.04 17.77 25.17
CA LEU A 14 -20.09 17.36 24.13
C LEU A 14 -20.48 18.00 22.79
N SER A 15 -19.87 19.15 22.53
CA SER A 15 -19.73 19.73 21.20
C SER A 15 -19.01 18.73 20.29
N ILE A 16 -19.73 18.16 19.32
CA ILE A 16 -19.12 17.36 18.25
C ILE A 16 -18.41 18.33 17.30
N SER A 17 -17.20 18.72 17.67
CA SER A 17 -16.24 19.38 16.79
C SER A 17 -15.18 18.36 16.38
N PHE A 18 -15.43 17.56 15.34
CA PHE A 18 -14.41 16.64 14.82
C PHE A 18 -14.46 16.55 13.30
N LEU A 19 -13.88 17.55 12.65
CA LEU A 19 -13.21 17.38 11.36
C LEU A 19 -11.70 17.40 11.57
N ASP A 20 -11.21 16.54 12.47
CA ASP A 20 -9.80 16.15 12.46
C ASP A 20 -9.67 14.86 11.65
N ASN A 21 -9.78 15.03 10.34
CA ASN A 21 -9.19 14.15 9.34
C ASN A 21 -7.66 14.23 9.48
N SER A 22 -7.07 13.71 10.55
CA SER A 22 -5.62 13.48 10.70
C SER A 22 -5.32 12.93 12.10
N LYS A 23 -5.18 11.60 12.20
CA LYS A 23 -4.13 10.87 12.96
C LYS A 23 -4.64 9.48 13.24
N CYS A 24 -3.88 8.51 12.78
CA CYS A 24 -3.97 7.11 13.19
C CYS A 24 -3.89 7.05 14.73
N LEU A 25 -5.05 7.01 15.38
CA LEU A 25 -5.17 6.72 16.80
C LEU A 25 -5.29 5.20 16.88
N PRO A 26 -4.30 4.49 17.44
CA PRO A 26 -4.40 3.05 17.58
C PRO A 26 -5.55 2.76 18.53
N ASP A 27 -6.55 1.99 18.08
CA ASP A 27 -7.62 1.56 18.95
C ASP A 27 -7.09 0.54 19.95
N THR A 28 -7.68 0.55 21.15
CA THR A 28 -7.32 -0.39 22.22
C THR A 28 -7.83 -1.80 21.97
N THR A 29 -8.59 -2.02 20.89
CA THR A 29 -9.31 -3.26 20.59
C THR A 29 -8.98 -3.77 19.20
N ASP A 30 -9.05 -5.09 19.05
CA ASP A 30 -8.90 -5.73 17.76
C ASP A 30 -10.16 -5.52 16.92
N LYS A 31 -9.97 -5.24 15.62
CA LYS A 31 -11.06 -4.95 14.70
C LYS A 31 -11.03 -5.92 13.53
N TYR A 32 -12.20 -6.34 13.05
CA TYR A 32 -12.31 -7.11 11.81
C TYR A 32 -12.65 -6.17 10.66
N ILE A 33 -11.87 -6.22 9.59
CA ILE A 33 -12.06 -5.41 8.38
C ILE A 33 -12.20 -6.30 7.15
N ARG A 34 -12.95 -5.82 6.14
CA ARG A 34 -13.23 -6.59 4.92
C ARG A 34 -12.17 -6.33 3.85
N CYS A 35 -11.66 -7.40 3.25
CA CYS A 35 -10.74 -7.31 2.13
C CYS A 35 -11.46 -6.83 0.86
N LYS A 36 -10.90 -5.83 0.18
CA LYS A 36 -11.47 -5.30 -1.08
C LYS A 36 -11.43 -6.30 -2.26
N ASP A 37 -10.50 -7.25 -2.25
CA ASP A 37 -10.29 -8.16 -3.40
C ASP A 37 -11.00 -9.53 -3.22
N CYS A 38 -11.19 -10.01 -1.98
CA CYS A 38 -11.77 -11.34 -1.72
C CYS A 38 -12.97 -11.32 -0.75
N ASP A 39 -13.41 -10.13 -0.33
CA ASP A 39 -14.52 -9.87 0.60
C ASP A 39 -14.44 -10.50 2.01
N ALA A 40 -13.47 -11.38 2.24
CA ALA A 40 -13.23 -12.00 3.54
C ALA A 40 -12.88 -10.96 4.62
N SER A 41 -13.47 -11.14 5.80
CA SER A 41 -13.08 -10.41 7.01
C SER A 41 -11.73 -10.93 7.52
N PHE A 42 -10.84 -10.02 7.89
CA PHE A 42 -9.57 -10.35 8.51
C PHE A 42 -9.33 -9.46 9.74
N LEU A 43 -8.55 -9.98 10.67
CA LEU A 43 -8.21 -9.32 11.92
C LEU A 43 -7.21 -8.19 11.64
N PHE A 44 -7.48 -7.02 12.20
CA PHE A 44 -6.58 -5.88 12.31
C PHE A 44 -6.33 -5.64 13.80
N SER A 45 -5.28 -6.30 14.31
CA SER A 45 -5.02 -6.33 15.75
C SER A 45 -4.50 -4.99 16.26
N LYS A 46 -4.57 -4.77 17.57
CA LYS A 46 -3.98 -3.60 18.23
C LYS A 46 -2.49 -3.43 17.91
N GLU A 47 -1.75 -4.54 17.81
CA GLU A 47 -0.33 -4.53 17.45
C GLU A 47 -0.09 -4.04 16.02
N GLU A 48 -0.91 -4.48 15.07
CA GLU A 48 -0.85 -4.00 13.69
C GLU A 48 -1.25 -2.53 13.59
N GLN A 49 -2.25 -2.09 14.36
CA GLN A 49 -2.65 -0.69 14.43
C GLN A 49 -1.50 0.19 14.93
N ASN A 50 -0.83 -0.21 16.02
CA ASN A 50 0.35 0.47 16.54
C ASN A 50 1.46 0.57 15.49
N PHE A 51 1.73 -0.54 14.77
CA PHE A 51 2.72 -0.55 13.69
C PHE A 51 2.38 0.44 12.58
N PHE A 52 1.11 0.53 12.18
CA PHE A 52 0.67 1.50 11.17
C PHE A 52 0.84 2.93 11.66
N CYS A 53 0.57 3.20 12.94
CA CYS A 53 0.78 4.51 13.56
C CYS A 53 2.26 4.90 13.59
N ASP A 54 3.13 4.01 14.05
CA ASP A 54 4.58 4.23 14.13
C ASP A 54 5.21 4.50 12.76
N LYS A 55 4.72 3.78 11.74
CA LYS A 55 5.15 3.96 10.35
C LYS A 55 4.51 5.15 9.66
N LYS A 56 3.68 5.94 10.36
CA LYS A 56 2.90 7.07 9.81
C LYS A 56 2.11 6.67 8.57
N LEU A 57 1.58 5.45 8.59
CA LEU A 57 0.70 4.95 7.54
C LEU A 57 -0.71 5.46 7.84
N GLU A 58 -1.10 6.48 7.09
CA GLU A 58 -2.38 7.18 7.24
C GLU A 58 -3.60 6.28 6.97
N TYR A 59 -3.43 5.20 6.20
CA TYR A 59 -4.54 4.35 5.74
C TYR A 59 -4.50 2.95 6.35
N THR A 60 -5.64 2.50 6.85
CA THR A 60 -5.87 1.12 7.31
C THR A 60 -5.68 0.10 6.17
N PRO A 61 -5.27 -1.15 6.48
CA PRO A 61 -5.05 -2.14 5.44
C PRO A 61 -6.34 -2.46 4.68
N SER A 62 -6.38 -2.14 3.38
CA SER A 62 -7.55 -2.42 2.52
C SER A 62 -7.64 -3.89 2.04
N ARG A 63 -6.59 -4.68 2.23
CA ARG A 63 -6.47 -6.05 1.72
C ARG A 63 -5.88 -6.98 2.77
N CYS A 64 -6.40 -8.21 2.81
CA CYS A 64 -5.86 -9.25 3.67
C CYS A 64 -4.45 -9.67 3.25
N HIS A 65 -3.74 -10.35 4.15
CA HIS A 65 -2.37 -10.84 3.92
C HIS A 65 -2.27 -11.68 2.64
N ASN A 66 -3.19 -12.63 2.44
CA ASN A 66 -3.18 -13.54 1.28
C ASN A 66 -3.31 -12.77 -0.04
N CYS A 67 -4.28 -11.85 -0.14
CA CYS A 67 -4.43 -11.02 -1.34
C CYS A 67 -3.21 -10.11 -1.58
N ARG A 68 -2.59 -9.61 -0.51
CA ARG A 68 -1.35 -8.81 -0.61
C ARG A 68 -0.18 -9.65 -1.13
N VAL A 69 -0.03 -10.89 -0.67
CA VAL A 69 1.02 -11.82 -1.13
C VAL A 69 0.79 -12.23 -2.58
N LEU A 70 -0.43 -12.66 -2.93
CA LEU A 70 -0.80 -13.04 -4.30
C LEU A 70 -0.56 -11.87 -5.26
N ARG A 71 -0.98 -10.66 -4.92
CA ARG A 71 -0.75 -9.47 -5.77
C ARG A 71 0.73 -9.15 -5.94
N ARG A 72 1.55 -9.31 -4.89
CA ARG A 72 3.01 -9.16 -4.98
C ARG A 72 3.61 -10.22 -5.91
N ALA A 73 3.16 -11.47 -5.82
CA ALA A 73 3.61 -12.56 -6.70
C ALA A 73 3.21 -12.31 -8.16
N SER A 74 1.95 -11.97 -8.43
CA SER A 74 1.44 -11.65 -9.76
C SER A 74 2.12 -10.41 -10.36
N SER A 75 2.47 -9.41 -9.55
CA SER A 75 3.21 -8.23 -10.02
C SER A 75 4.63 -8.56 -10.46
N ARG A 76 5.31 -9.50 -9.79
CA ARG A 76 6.64 -9.97 -10.22
C ARG A 76 6.58 -10.68 -11.58
N PHE A 77 5.50 -11.43 -11.84
CA PHE A 77 5.29 -12.10 -13.13
C PHE A 77 4.77 -11.18 -14.23
N SER A 78 3.91 -10.21 -13.91
CA SER A 78 3.36 -9.26 -14.90
C SER A 78 4.36 -8.15 -15.25
N LYS A 79 5.38 -7.93 -14.42
CA LYS A 79 6.62 -7.21 -14.79
C LYS A 79 7.58 -8.09 -15.59
N ARG A 80 7.11 -9.14 -16.26
CA ARG A 80 7.80 -9.68 -17.44
C ARG A 80 7.77 -8.59 -18.52
N SER A 81 8.67 -7.62 -18.34
CA SER A 81 9.60 -7.22 -19.37
C SER A 81 9.17 -7.66 -20.75
N SER A 82 8.39 -6.83 -21.43
CA SER A 82 8.16 -7.03 -22.86
C SER A 82 9.54 -7.05 -23.51
N VAL A 83 10.00 -8.24 -23.90
CA VAL A 83 11.31 -8.42 -24.50
C VAL A 83 11.29 -7.64 -25.81
N SER A 84 12.09 -6.58 -25.87
CA SER A 84 12.15 -5.71 -27.04
C SER A 84 13.44 -6.02 -27.79
N ALA A 85 13.32 -6.25 -29.10
CA ALA A 85 14.47 -6.35 -29.99
C ALA A 85 14.98 -4.94 -30.30
N VAL A 86 16.26 -4.69 -30.03
CA VAL A 86 16.92 -3.39 -30.21
C VAL A 86 18.30 -3.62 -30.79
N VAL A 87 18.79 -2.67 -31.58
CA VAL A 87 20.16 -2.69 -32.11
C VAL A 87 21.11 -1.99 -31.14
N CYS A 88 22.21 -2.64 -30.76
CA CYS A 88 23.24 -2.03 -29.93
C CYS A 88 23.93 -0.87 -30.65
N ILE A 89 24.04 0.29 -30.01
CA ILE A 89 24.67 1.46 -30.66
C ILE A 89 26.18 1.30 -30.88
N SER A 90 26.87 0.53 -30.03
CA SER A 90 28.34 0.38 -30.13
C SER A 90 28.78 -0.70 -31.11
N CYS A 91 28.14 -1.87 -31.11
CA CYS A 91 28.54 -3.01 -31.92
C CYS A 91 27.54 -3.36 -33.04
N LYS A 92 26.41 -2.64 -33.11
CA LYS A 92 25.35 -2.82 -34.14
C LYS A 92 24.71 -4.20 -34.18
N SER A 93 24.96 -5.06 -33.20
CA SER A 93 24.31 -6.37 -33.11
C SER A 93 22.89 -6.25 -32.55
N LEU A 94 22.01 -7.16 -32.99
CA LEU A 94 20.66 -7.31 -32.45
C LEU A 94 20.74 -7.84 -31.02
N THR A 95 20.04 -7.19 -30.09
CA THR A 95 20.00 -7.58 -28.68
C THR A 95 18.58 -7.50 -28.14
N TYR A 96 18.30 -8.34 -27.14
CA TYR A 96 17.00 -8.45 -26.51
C TYR A 96 17.06 -7.82 -25.13
N VAL A 97 16.28 -6.76 -24.91
CA VAL A 97 16.25 -6.04 -23.64
C VAL A 97 14.92 -6.27 -22.90
N PRO A 98 14.94 -6.41 -21.57
CA PRO A 98 13.75 -6.70 -20.76
C PRO A 98 12.90 -5.44 -20.46
N PHE A 99 12.96 -4.42 -21.30
CA PHE A 99 12.23 -3.18 -21.15
C PHE A 99 11.95 -2.56 -22.51
N LYS A 100 10.87 -1.78 -22.62
CA LYS A 100 10.59 -1.00 -23.83
C LYS A 100 11.50 0.24 -23.83
N PRO A 101 12.41 0.40 -24.81
CA PRO A 101 13.24 1.60 -24.89
C PRO A 101 12.35 2.83 -25.18
N LYS A 102 12.62 3.93 -24.46
CA LYS A 102 11.86 5.19 -24.58
C LYS A 102 12.43 6.17 -25.62
N GLY A 103 13.45 5.77 -26.39
CA GLY A 103 14.09 6.58 -27.42
C GLY A 103 15.08 7.65 -26.93
N HIS A 104 14.94 8.16 -25.70
CA HIS A 104 15.80 9.23 -25.17
C HIS A 104 17.19 8.76 -24.66
N SER A 105 17.43 7.45 -24.53
CA SER A 105 18.69 6.91 -23.98
C SER A 105 19.28 5.83 -24.89
N PRO A 106 20.61 5.83 -25.08
CA PRO A 106 21.26 4.85 -25.92
C PRO A 106 21.18 3.44 -25.31
N VAL A 107 20.79 2.46 -26.13
CA VAL A 107 20.72 1.05 -25.74
C VAL A 107 22.01 0.32 -26.16
N TYR A 108 22.57 -0.45 -25.22
CA TYR A 108 23.78 -1.24 -25.42
C TYR A 108 23.50 -2.72 -25.13
N CYS A 109 24.21 -3.62 -25.82
CA CYS A 109 24.24 -5.03 -25.45
C CYS A 109 24.96 -5.21 -24.10
N ARG A 110 24.77 -6.37 -23.46
CA ARG A 110 25.34 -6.69 -22.14
C ARG A 110 26.84 -6.42 -22.08
N TYR A 111 27.58 -6.85 -23.10
CA TYR A 111 29.03 -6.66 -23.18
C TYR A 111 29.45 -5.18 -23.26
N CYS A 112 28.88 -4.42 -24.21
CA CYS A 112 29.21 -3.00 -24.37
C CYS A 112 28.81 -2.16 -23.16
N MET A 113 27.72 -2.52 -22.47
CA MET A 113 27.30 -1.86 -21.23
C MET A 113 28.29 -2.08 -20.09
N HIS A 114 28.80 -3.31 -19.92
CA HIS A 114 29.83 -3.59 -18.92
C HIS A 114 31.12 -2.82 -19.22
N LYS A 115 31.56 -2.78 -20.49
CA LYS A 115 32.75 -2.02 -20.90
C LYS A 115 32.63 -0.51 -20.68
N LYS A 116 31.42 0.06 -20.76
CA LYS A 116 31.17 1.50 -20.49
C LYS A 116 31.02 1.86 -19.02
N ARG A 117 30.80 0.87 -18.14
CA ARG A 117 30.62 1.05 -16.69
C ARG A 117 31.91 0.82 -15.91
N ALA A 118 32.82 0.02 -16.47
CA ALA A 118 34.20 -0.11 -16.00
C ALA A 118 34.99 1.15 -16.35
#